data_AF-A0A0R2TML0-F1
#
_entry.id   AF-A0A0R2TML0-F1
#
_cell.length_a   1.000
_cell.length_b   1.000
_cell.length_c   1.000
_cell.angle_alpha   90.00
_cell.angle_beta   90.00
_cell.angle_gamma   90.00
#
_symmetry.space_group_name_H-M   'P 1'
#
loop_
_entity.id
_entity.type
_entity.pdbx_description
1 polymer ?
#
loop_
_entity_poly.entity_id
_entity_poly.type
_entity_poly.pdbx_seq_one_letter_code
_entity_poly.pdbx_strand_id
1 'polypeptide(L)'
;MAENSTEVIAGGVVLAAAVAFLVYVGQSAGIGTGGATYPILASFRSVDGIGLGSDVRLAGVKVGTITGLDLNSQSFFADVTLSLNKSIQIPDDSAVVISS
;
A
#
# COMPACT_ATOMS: atom_id res chain seq x y z
N MET A 1 -7.37 44.53 -20.88
CA MET A 1 -7.55 43.42 -19.95
C MET A 1 -6.61 43.66 -18.78
N ALA A 2 -7.09 44.19 -17.66
CA ALA A 2 -6.29 44.24 -16.44
C ALA A 2 -6.49 42.89 -15.75
N GLU A 3 -5.43 42.08 -15.72
CA GLU A 3 -5.42 40.86 -14.92
C GLU A 3 -5.69 41.24 -13.46
N ASN A 4 -6.73 40.67 -12.85
CA ASN A 4 -6.98 40.84 -11.42
C ASN A 4 -5.87 40.10 -10.68
N SER A 5 -4.79 40.78 -10.29
CA SER A 5 -3.66 40.17 -9.57
C SER A 5 -4.10 39.43 -8.31
N THR A 6 -5.22 39.84 -7.70
CA THR A 6 -5.86 39.16 -6.57
C THR A 6 -6.34 37.74 -6.92
N GLU A 7 -6.87 37.53 -8.12
CA GLU A 7 -7.30 36.20 -8.59
C GLU A 7 -6.10 35.29 -8.83
N VAL A 8 -5.02 35.83 -9.40
CA VAL A 8 -3.76 35.09 -9.61
C VAL A 8 -3.14 34.67 -8.28
N ILE A 9 -3.13 35.56 -7.29
CA ILE A 9 -2.63 35.25 -5.93
C ILE A 9 -3.51 34.19 -5.26
N ALA A 10 -4.84 34.34 -5.32
CA ALA A 10 -5.78 33.37 -4.76
C ALA A 10 -5.62 31.99 -5.39
N GLY A 11 -5.52 31.93 -6.73
CA GLY A 11 -5.25 30.70 -7.46
C GLY A 11 -3.90 30.06 -7.09
N GLY A 12 -2.86 30.89 -6.92
CA GLY A 12 -1.54 30.43 -6.47
C GLY A 12 -1.56 29.80 -5.07
N VAL A 13 -2.28 30.40 -4.13
CA VAL A 13 -2.46 29.84 -2.77
C VAL A 13 -3.21 28.51 -2.81
N VAL A 14 -4.27 28.41 -3.61
CA VAL A 14 -5.03 27.16 -3.77
C VAL A 14 -4.17 26.06 -4.38
N LEU A 15 -3.37 26.39 -5.40
CA LEU A 15 -2.46 25.43 -6.04
C LEU A 15 -1.40 24.94 -5.03
N ALA A 16 -0.80 25.85 -4.25
CA ALA A 16 0.17 25.50 -3.23
C ALA A 16 -0.43 24.58 -2.15
N ALA A 17 -1.65 24.88 -1.70
CA ALA A 17 -2.38 24.03 -0.76
C ALA A 17 -2.69 22.64 -1.33
N ALA A 18 -3.09 22.56 -2.60
CA ALA A 18 -3.34 21.29 -3.28
C ALA A 18 -2.07 20.42 -3.38
N VAL A 19 -0.93 21.03 -3.73
CA VAL A 19 0.37 20.32 -3.77
C VAL A 19 0.77 19.84 -2.38
N ALA A 20 0.65 20.69 -1.36
CA ALA A 20 0.95 20.31 0.02
C ALA A 20 0.07 19.15 0.50
N PHE A 21 -1.22 19.17 0.16
CA PHE A 21 -2.15 18.09 0.47
C PHE A 21 -1.79 16.78 -0.24
N LEU A 22 -1.44 16.84 -1.53
CA LEU A 22 -0.99 15.66 -2.28
C LEU A 22 0.28 15.04 -1.66
N VAL A 23 1.24 15.86 -1.25
CA VAL A 23 2.44 15.40 -0.56
C VAL A 23 2.10 14.75 0.79
N TYR A 24 1.25 15.39 1.59
CA TYR A 24 0.81 14.86 2.88
C TYR A 24 0.11 13.50 2.74
N VAL A 25 -0.84 13.40 1.81
CA VAL A 25 -1.56 12.15 1.55
C VAL A 25 -0.61 11.07 1.04
N GLY A 26 0.29 11.39 0.10
CA GLY A 26 1.28 10.45 -0.40
C GLY A 26 2.18 9.86 0.70
N GLN A 27 2.63 10.69 1.63
CA GLN A 27 3.42 10.24 2.79
C GLN A 27 2.58 9.37 3.74
N SER A 28 1.35 9.78 4.06
CA SER A 28 0.45 9.03 4.96
C SER A 28 0.00 7.69 4.39
N ALA A 29 -0.14 7.60 3.07
CA ALA A 29 -0.47 6.38 2.34
C ALA A 29 0.73 5.43 2.19
N GLY A 30 1.92 5.80 2.68
CA GLY A 30 3.13 4.99 2.56
C GLY A 30 3.66 4.90 1.12
N ILE A 31 3.26 5.81 0.23
CA ILE A 31 3.72 5.86 -1.16
C ILE A 31 5.14 6.43 -1.14
N GLY A 32 6.14 5.55 -1.15
CA GLY A 32 7.55 5.92 -1.37
C GLY A 32 8.52 5.80 -0.19
N THR A 33 8.10 5.31 0.98
CA THR A 33 8.97 5.13 2.15
C THR A 33 9.46 3.70 2.39
N GLY A 34 9.06 2.74 1.54
CA GLY A 34 9.54 1.36 1.64
C GLY A 34 10.92 1.22 0.99
N GLY A 35 11.91 0.74 1.73
CA GLY A 35 13.14 0.20 1.14
C GLY A 35 12.84 -0.92 0.12
N ALA A 36 13.85 -1.41 -0.60
CA ALA A 36 13.65 -2.46 -1.61
C ALA A 36 12.77 -3.59 -1.06
N THR A 37 11.70 -3.93 -1.79
CA THR A 37 10.79 -5.03 -1.43
C THR A 37 10.89 -6.18 -2.41
N TYR A 38 10.32 -7.33 -2.04
CA TYR A 38 10.14 -8.46 -2.94
C TYR A 38 8.73 -9.06 -2.80
N PRO A 39 8.15 -9.56 -3.91
CA PRO A 39 6.83 -10.15 -3.88
C PRO A 39 6.88 -11.58 -3.32
N ILE A 40 5.88 -11.92 -2.51
CA ILE A 40 5.52 -13.30 -2.16
C ILE A 40 4.08 -13.53 -2.61
N LEU A 41 3.81 -14.66 -3.24
CA LEU A 41 2.47 -15.09 -3.63
C LEU A 41 1.98 -16.12 -2.62
N ALA A 42 0.77 -15.94 -2.11
CA ALA A 42 0.11 -16.89 -1.22
C ALA A 42 -1.34 -17.07 -1.64
N SER A 43 -1.85 -18.30 -1.57
CA SER A 43 -3.24 -18.61 -1.91
C SER A 43 -4.02 -19.00 -0.66
N PHE A 44 -5.17 -18.36 -0.44
CA PHE A 44 -6.04 -18.61 0.71
C PHE A 44 -7.43 -19.06 0.27
N ARG A 45 -8.09 -19.84 1.13
CA ARG A 45 -9.50 -20.23 0.92
C ARG A 45 -10.48 -19.11 1.24
N SER A 46 -10.13 -18.24 2.18
CA SER A 46 -10.85 -17.01 2.51
C SER A 46 -9.84 -15.93 2.87
N VAL A 47 -10.16 -14.69 2.50
CA VAL A 47 -9.40 -13.48 2.81
C VAL A 47 -10.23 -12.49 3.64
N ASP A 48 -11.22 -13.00 4.38
CA ASP A 48 -12.05 -12.18 5.25
C ASP A 48 -11.20 -11.40 6.26
N GLY A 49 -11.47 -10.10 6.39
CA GLY A 49 -10.77 -9.22 7.34
C GLY A 49 -9.47 -8.59 6.81
N ILE A 50 -9.05 -8.89 5.57
CA ILE A 50 -7.90 -8.23 4.93
C ILE A 50 -8.28 -7.58 3.59
N GLY A 51 -7.48 -6.62 3.15
CA GLY A 51 -7.67 -5.88 1.90
C GLY A 51 -6.35 -5.37 1.34
N LEU A 52 -6.43 -4.64 0.22
CA LEU A 52 -5.27 -3.94 -0.34
C LEU A 52 -4.72 -2.95 0.69
N GLY A 53 -3.41 -2.98 0.90
CA GLY A 53 -2.73 -2.15 1.89
C GLY A 53 -2.74 -2.70 3.33
N SER A 54 -3.43 -3.80 3.61
CA SER A 54 -3.35 -4.46 4.92
C SER A 54 -1.91 -4.81 5.29
N ASP A 55 -1.58 -4.69 6.57
CA ASP A 55 -0.25 -4.97 7.10
C ASP A 55 0.07 -6.47 7.04
N VAL A 56 1.27 -6.81 6.57
CA VAL A 56 1.85 -8.14 6.78
C VAL A 56 2.79 -8.06 7.96
N ARG A 57 2.59 -8.94 8.94
CA ARG A 57 3.31 -8.89 10.23
C ARG A 57 4.08 -10.18 10.48
N LEU A 58 5.29 -10.02 11.01
CA LEU A 58 6.11 -11.11 11.53
C LEU A 58 6.36 -10.83 13.01
N ALA A 59 6.01 -11.77 13.89
CA ALA A 59 6.06 -11.59 15.34
C ALA A 59 5.36 -10.30 15.83
N GLY A 60 4.24 -9.92 15.19
CA GLY A 60 3.48 -8.71 15.52
C GLY A 60 4.01 -7.40 14.93
N VAL A 61 5.20 -7.41 14.33
CA VAL A 61 5.84 -6.24 13.72
C VAL A 61 5.53 -6.19 12.22
N LYS A 62 5.17 -5.01 11.71
CA LYS A 62 4.92 -4.80 10.28
C LYS A 62 6.21 -5.01 9.48
N VAL A 63 6.18 -5.94 8.54
CA VAL A 63 7.30 -6.27 7.63
C VAL A 63 6.95 -6.06 6.16
N GLY A 64 5.69 -5.79 5.85
CA GLY A 64 5.22 -5.59 4.49
C GLY A 64 3.75 -5.18 4.42
N THR A 65 3.20 -5.23 3.21
CA THR A 65 1.80 -4.92 2.93
C THR A 65 1.24 -5.81 1.82
N ILE A 66 -0.08 -5.95 1.77
CA ILE A 66 -0.78 -6.60 0.66
C ILE A 66 -0.87 -5.63 -0.51
N THR A 67 -0.37 -6.04 -1.68
CA THR A 67 -0.35 -5.22 -2.91
C THR A 67 -1.23 -5.79 -4.03
N GLY A 68 -1.75 -7.00 -3.87
CA GLY A 68 -2.64 -7.61 -4.85
C GLY A 68 -3.57 -8.63 -4.21
N LEU A 69 -4.80 -8.67 -4.71
CA LEU A 69 -5.85 -9.61 -4.34
C LEU A 69 -6.60 -9.97 -5.61
N ASP A 70 -6.60 -11.26 -5.97
CA ASP A 70 -7.28 -11.78 -7.15
C ASP A 70 -8.00 -13.09 -6.82
N LEU A 71 -9.12 -13.37 -7.49
CA LEU A 71 -9.82 -14.64 -7.36
C LEU A 71 -9.39 -15.56 -8.51
N ASN A 72 -8.66 -16.62 -8.16
CA ASN A 72 -8.27 -17.63 -9.12
C ASN A 72 -9.51 -18.35 -9.65
N SER A 73 -9.83 -18.16 -10.94
CA SER A 73 -11.07 -18.70 -11.53
C SER A 73 -11.06 -20.22 -11.73
N GLN A 74 -9.92 -20.88 -11.57
CA GLN A 74 -9.80 -22.34 -11.70
C GLN A 74 -9.91 -23.05 -10.35
N SER A 75 -9.22 -22.52 -9.33
CA SER A 75 -9.21 -23.12 -7.98
C SER A 75 -10.24 -22.51 -7.03
N PHE A 76 -10.79 -21.33 -7.37
CA PHE A 76 -11.61 -20.49 -6.51
C PHE A 76 -10.93 -20.07 -5.20
N PHE A 77 -9.60 -20.10 -5.15
CA PHE A 77 -8.82 -19.55 -4.04
C PHE A 77 -8.51 -18.09 -4.33
N ALA A 78 -8.36 -17.31 -3.27
CA ALA A 78 -7.88 -15.95 -3.36
C ALA A 78 -6.35 -15.96 -3.44
N ASP A 79 -5.81 -15.52 -4.56
CA ASP A 79 -4.38 -15.32 -4.76
C ASP A 79 -4.01 -13.92 -4.23
N VAL A 80 -3.09 -13.89 -3.28
CA VAL A 80 -2.68 -12.70 -2.54
C VAL A 80 -1.21 -12.40 -2.84
N THR A 81 -0.95 -11.18 -3.31
CA THR A 81 0.41 -10.69 -3.52
C THR A 81 0.83 -9.85 -2.32
N LEU A 82 1.85 -10.32 -1.62
CA LEU A 82 2.46 -9.66 -0.47
C LEU A 82 3.75 -8.97 -0.91
N SER A 83 3.97 -7.72 -0.50
CA SER A 83 5.23 -7.01 -0.72
C SER A 83 5.96 -6.90 0.61
N LEU A 84 7.08 -7.61 0.74
CA LEU A 84 7.87 -7.68 1.98
C LEU A 84 9.18 -6.91 1.85
N ASN A 85 9.64 -6.32 2.96
CA ASN A 85 10.94 -5.67 3.02
C ASN A 85 12.08 -6.66 2.77
N LYS A 86 12.95 -6.39 1.80
CA LYS A 86 14.08 -7.25 1.39
C LYS A 86 15.14 -7.45 2.47
N SER A 87 15.15 -6.63 3.52
CA SER A 87 16.01 -6.81 4.69
C SER A 87 15.56 -7.99 5.57
N ILE A 88 14.33 -8.46 5.41
CA ILE A 88 13.76 -9.61 6.11
C ILE A 88 13.66 -10.75 5.08
N GLN A 89 14.42 -11.82 5.26
CA GLN A 89 14.34 -13.01 4.42
C GLN A 89 13.44 -14.03 5.09
N ILE A 90 12.37 -14.43 4.39
CA ILE A 90 11.43 -15.45 4.85
C ILE A 90 11.88 -16.82 4.31
N PRO A 91 12.12 -17.81 5.18
CA PRO A 91 12.43 -19.18 4.78
C PRO A 91 11.29 -19.85 4.01
N ASP A 92 11.62 -20.78 3.11
CA ASP A 92 10.64 -21.50 2.27
C ASP A 92 9.70 -22.44 3.06
N ASP A 93 10.06 -22.82 4.28
CA ASP A 93 9.24 -23.64 5.18
C ASP A 93 8.32 -22.80 6.10
N SER A 94 8.21 -21.50 5.83
CA SER A 94 7.33 -20.59 6.58
C SER A 94 5.86 -20.79 6.23
N ALA A 95 4.99 -20.50 7.20
CA ALA A 95 3.55 -20.43 7.00
C ALA A 95 3.06 -18.99 7.15
N VAL A 96 2.06 -18.63 6.35
CA VAL A 96 1.33 -17.37 6.45
C VAL A 96 -0.10 -17.65 6.85
N VAL A 97 -0.62 -16.87 7.80
CA VAL A 97 -1.99 -17.00 8.32
C VAL A 97 -2.63 -15.63 8.40
N ILE A 98 -3.95 -15.61 8.23
CA ILE A 98 -4.76 -14.42 8.47
C ILE A 98 -5.24 -14.50 9.92
N SER A 99 -4.89 -13.51 10.73
CA SER A 99 -5.31 -13.41 12.13
C SER A 99 -6.08 -12.12 12.36
N SER A 100 -7.20 -12.23 13.08
CA SER A 100 -8.03 -11.10 13.54
C SER A 100 -7.37 -10.30 14.65
#